data_AF-R6AEJ1-F1
#
_entry.id   AF-R6AEJ1-F1
#
_cell.length_a   1.000
_cell.length_b   1.000
_cell.length_c   1.000
_cell.angle_alpha   90.00
_cell.angle_beta   90.00
_cell.angle_gamma   90.00
#
_symmetry.space_group_name_H-M   'P 1'
#
loop_
_entity.id
_entity.type
_entity.pdbx_description
1 polymer ?
#
loop_
_entity_poly.entity_id
_entity_poly.type
_entity_poly.pdbx_seq_one_letter_code
_entity_poly.pdbx_strand_id
1 'polypeptide(L)' 'MPTMKPKDLIRLLEKDGWEYVPSNGGSHQKYKKGTQTITIPYHNKDLPTGLFMKIMKVTGLKK' A
#
# COMPACT_ATOMS: atom_id res chain seq x y z
N MET A 1 1.47 -9.03 -18.40
CA MET A 1 1.10 -7.77 -17.73
C MET A 1 1.92 -7.71 -16.44
N PRO A 2 2.62 -6.61 -16.10
CA PRO A 2 3.55 -6.63 -14.98
C PRO A 2 2.75 -6.74 -13.67
N THR A 3 2.92 -7.87 -12.98
CA THR A 3 2.40 -8.12 -11.65
C THR A 3 3.18 -7.27 -10.66
N MET A 4 2.70 -6.04 -10.43
CA MET A 4 3.26 -5.16 -9.41
C MET A 4 3.17 -5.84 -8.05
N LYS A 5 4.32 -6.05 -7.40
CA LYS A 5 4.39 -6.73 -6.12
C LYS A 5 3.97 -5.78 -5.01
N PRO A 6 3.31 -6.27 -3.94
CA PRO A 6 2.97 -5.46 -2.77
C PRO A 6 4.17 -4.71 -2.19
N LYS A 7 5.37 -5.30 -2.25
CA LYS A 7 6.63 -4.69 -1.80
C LYS A 7 6.96 -3.39 -2.52
N ASP A 8 6.73 -3.29 -3.83
CA ASP A 8 7.06 -2.08 -4.59
C ASP A 8 6.10 -0.94 -4.24
N LEU A 9 4.82 -1.27 -4.01
CA LEU A 9 3.84 -0.31 -3.51
C LEU A 9 4.20 0.20 -2.11
N ILE A 10 4.57 -0.70 -1.20
CA ILE A 10 5.00 -0.33 0.16
C ILE A 10 6.18 0.65 0.10
N ARG A 11 7.20 0.36 -0.70
CA ARG A 11 8.35 1.27 -0.89
C ARG A 11 7.96 2.64 -1.42
N LEU A 12 7.01 2.71 -2.36
CA LEU A 12 6.50 3.98 -2.88
C LEU A 12 5.78 4.78 -1.79
N LEU A 13 4.98 4.11 -0.97
CA LEU A 13 4.25 4.73 0.14
C LEU A 13 5.21 5.22 1.22
N GLU A 14 6.18 4.41 1.63
CA GLU A 14 7.21 4.80 2.59
C GLU A 14 8.00 6.03 2.09
N LYS A 15 8.37 6.05 0.80
CA LYS A 15 9.04 7.21 0.18
C LYS A 15 8.16 8.47 0.13
N ASP A 16 6.84 8.29 0.00
CA ASP A 16 5.87 9.38 0.04
C ASP A 16 5.58 9.89 1.47
N GLY A 17 6.14 9.23 2.50
CA GLY A 17 5.96 9.60 3.90
C GLY A 17 4.74 8.93 4.56
N TRP A 18 4.33 7.76 4.06
CA TRP A 18 3.37 6.92 4.76
C TRP A 18 4.08 6.13 5.86
N GLU A 19 3.52 6.17 7.05
CA GLU A 19 4.03 5.47 8.21
C GLU A 19 3.31 4.14 8.38
N TYR A 20 4.09 3.08 8.60
CA TYR A 20 3.54 1.78 8.93
C TYR A 20 2.88 1.82 10.32
N VAL A 21 1.60 1.46 10.37
CA VAL A 21 0.86 1.31 11.61
C VAL A 21 0.92 -0.17 12.01
N PRO A 22 1.51 -0.50 13.17
CA PRO A 22 1.55 -1.86 13.65
C PRO A 22 0.13 -2.39 13.83
N SER A 23 -0.21 -3.36 13.00
CA SER A 23 -1.37 -4.24 13.11
C SER A 23 -0.91 -5.48 13.88
N ASN A 24 -1.76 -6.09 14.71
CA ASN A 24 -1.46 -7.24 15.59
C ASN A 24 -1.06 -8.54 14.84
N GLY A 25 -0.05 -8.48 13.96
CA GLY A 25 0.54 -9.64 13.29
C GLY A 25 -0.32 -10.28 12.19
N GLY A 26 -1.31 -9.56 11.64
CA GLY A 26 -2.19 -10.11 10.63
C GLY A 26 -1.62 -10.11 9.22
N SER A 27 -2.29 -10.80 8.30
CA SER A 27 -2.06 -10.79 6.84
C SER A 27 -2.22 -9.42 6.16
N HIS A 28 -2.56 -8.39 6.94
CA HIS A 28 -2.83 -7.02 6.50
C HIS A 28 -1.94 -6.03 7.26
N GLN A 29 -1.19 -5.24 6.51
CA GLN A 29 -0.42 -4.10 6.98
C GLN A 29 -1.24 -2.82 6.82
N LYS A 30 -1.19 -1.92 7.80
CA LYS A 30 -1.84 -0.62 7.69
C LYS A 30 -0.78 0.45 7.53
N TYR A 31 -1.06 1.45 6.70
CA TYR A 31 -0.21 2.61 6.53
C TYR A 31 -1.04 3.87 6.74
N LYS A 32 -0.49 4.86 7.41
CA LYS A 32 -1.15 6.13 7.72
C LYS A 32 -0.29 7.29 7.23
N LYS A 33 -0.92 8.31 6.66
CA LYS A 33 -0.30 9.58 6.30
C LYS A 33 -1.26 10.71 6.68
N GLY A 34 -0.98 11.37 7.79
CA GLY A 34 -1.85 12.41 8.35
C GLY A 34 -3.25 11.88 8.68
N THR A 35 -4.26 12.32 7.93
CA THR A 35 -5.67 11.91 8.07
C THR A 35 -6.04 10.69 7.22
N GLN A 36 -5.19 10.29 6.28
CA GLN A 36 -5.46 9.15 5.41
C GLN A 36 -4.87 7.86 5.99
N THR A 37 -5.62 6.77 5.89
CA THR A 37 -5.16 5.43 6.30
C THR A 37 -5.52 4.42 5.21
N ILE A 38 -4.56 3.61 4.82
CA ILE A 38 -4.72 2.54 3.82
C ILE A 38 -4.35 1.20 4.45
N THR A 39 -5.00 0.13 3.98
CA THR A 39 -4.71 -1.23 4.39
C THR A 39 -4.24 -2.03 3.18
N ILE A 40 -3.09 -2.68 3.30
CA ILE A 40 -2.42 -3.42 2.25
C ILE A 40 -2.33 -4.89 2.68
N PRO A 41 -2.86 -5.83 1.89
CA PRO A 41 -2.65 -7.25 2.15
C PRO A 41 -1.18 -7.59 1.88
N TYR A 42 -0.47 -8.05 2.90
CA TYR A 42 0.95 -8.42 2.82
C TYR A 42 1.15 -9.93 2.57
N HIS A 43 0.15 -10.75 2.92
CA HIS A 43 0.22 -12.21 2.74
C HIS A 43 -0.02 -12.66 1.28
N ASN A 44 -0.63 -11.81 0.45
CA ASN A 44 -0.85 -12.15 -0.96
C ASN A 44 0.45 -11.94 -1.77
N LYS A 45 0.86 -12.99 -2.50
CA LYS A 45 2.01 -12.94 -3.43
C LYS A 45 1.80 -11.91 -4.55
N ASP A 46 0.54 -11.67 -4.92
CA ASP A 46 0.13 -10.75 -5.97
C ASP A 46 -0.82 -9.68 -5.42
N LEU A 47 -0.48 -8.41 -5.67
CA LEU A 47 -1.38 -7.31 -5.38
C LEU A 47 -2.33 -7.13 -6.57
N PRO A 48 -3.66 -7.21 -6.40
CA PRO A 48 -4.57 -6.98 -7.51
C PRO A 48 -4.36 -5.56 -8.04
N THR A 49 -4.18 -5.41 -9.36
CA THR A 49 -3.90 -4.13 -10.02
C THR A 49 -4.94 -3.06 -9.69
N GLY A 50 -6.20 -3.45 -9.51
CA GLY A 50 -7.27 -2.54 -9.08
C GLY A 50 -7.02 -1.92 -7.70
N LEU A 51 -6.46 -2.68 -6.75
CA LEU A 51 -6.08 -2.15 -5.44
C LEU A 51 -4.91 -1.18 -5.57
N PHE A 52 -3.90 -1.52 -6.37
CA PHE A 52 -2.77 -0.62 -6.65
C PHE A 52 -3.24 0.71 -7.24
N MET A 53 -4.07 0.68 -8.28
CA MET A 53 -4.61 1.87 -8.92
C MET A 53 -5.46 2.71 -7.94
N LYS A 54 -6.24 2.04 -7.08
CA LYS A 54 -7.03 2.72 -6.05
C LYS A 54 -6.14 3.42 -5.03
N ILE A 55 -5.08 2.76 -4.57
CA ILE A 55 -4.12 3.33 -3.62
C ILE A 55 -3.40 4.51 -4.27
N MET A 56 -2.86 4.37 -5.48
CA MET A 56 -2.25 5.50 -6.22
C MET A 56 -3.18 6.70 -6.38
N LYS A 57 -4.47 6.44 -6.66
CA LYS A 57 -5.47 7.51 -6.78
C LYS A 57 -5.73 8.20 -5.45
N VAL A 58 -5.81 7.46 -4.35
CA VAL A 58 -6.04 7.99 -3.00
C VAL A 58 -4.82 8.75 -2.49
N THR A 59 -3.62 8.20 -2.70
CA THR A 59 -2.37 8.81 -2.25
C THR A 59 -1.93 10.00 -3.11
N GLY A 60 -2.56 10.19 -4.28
CA GLY A 60 -2.16 11.24 -5.21
C GLY A 60 -0.81 10.96 -5.90
N LEU A 61 -0.28 9.73 -5.80
CA LEU A 61 0.98 9.30 -6.44
C LEU A 61 0.88 9.15 -7.97
N LYS A 62 -0.19 9.68 -8.57
CA LYS A 62 -0.43 9.65 -10.00
C LYS A 62 0.54 10.65 -10.66
N LYS A 63 1.55 10.13 -11.35
CA LYS A 63 2.24 10.88 -12.39
C LYS A 63 1.58 10.58 -13.74
#